data_AF-A0A9D7KW14-F1
#
_entry.id   AF-A0A9D7KW14-F1
#
_cell.length_a   1.000
_cell.length_b   1.000
_cell.length_c   1.000
_cell.angle_alpha   90.00
_cell.angle_beta   90.00
_cell.angle_gamma   90.00
#
_symmetry.space_group_name_H-M   'P 1'
#
loop_
_entity.id
_entity.type
_entity.pdbx_description
1 polymer ?
#
loop_
_entity_poly.entity_id
_entity_poly.type
_entity_poly.pdbx_seq_one_letter_code
_entity_poly.pdbx_strand_id
1 'polypeptide(L)'
;MFKYSSILTKVFFTGILCLVFTNSAWAHVKWFTDGSYADRPLTIGEITTPVFWGILGLCLVVISGGVLLDYFLTRVPNYIQVNNWLERRKSYSPLVMRVAVAMLFILSWQSNAMLAPTLLVPTNFIWVAWLQFILAFLLLFERTVPIAGLGCMLIYVVGNVIYHPFHMLDYSLFLGVGAYLLTCYHPKEKIRSIGLTVLYITVGFALCWVALEKFIYKDWSLYLLKEHPQLAMGLNYDFFITSAAFVEFGLGYLLLVNLLQRPLAVIITIVFFLTTTVFGKIEVIGHTVIHASLIVFLLEGPTPFYHRLTGMLKSIGKRIMVNAIFFLIFFFILLFAYYQMADNKYHNKQDFLSNKPDHMHEQIDLAGNPIQELPSISMEIAKDPMGGYNLHFIVHNFKFTPENVNNGTKYNEGHAHLHINGEKVGRVYGEWYYLGALPPGTYEITVTLNSNNHEDFVIRGYPIEDSKTIVVQNM
;
A
#
# COMPACT_ATOMS: atom_id res chain seq x y z
N MET A 1 51.48 8.39 0.23
CA MET A 1 50.39 7.40 0.07
C MET A 1 48.99 8.07 0.07
N PHE A 2 48.80 9.17 -0.68
CA PHE A 2 47.56 9.99 -0.63
C PHE A 2 46.85 10.18 -1.99
N LYS A 3 47.35 9.61 -3.09
CA LYS A 3 46.79 9.85 -4.44
C LYS A 3 45.63 8.92 -4.83
N TYR A 4 45.54 7.71 -4.27
CA TYR A 4 44.50 6.74 -4.64
C TYR A 4 43.14 6.97 -3.96
N SER A 5 43.11 7.69 -2.82
CA SER A 5 41.87 8.01 -2.11
C SER A 5 40.96 8.92 -2.95
N SER A 6 41.50 9.94 -3.62
CA SER A 6 40.65 10.89 -4.35
C SER A 6 40.01 10.29 -5.61
N ILE A 7 40.65 9.29 -6.23
CA ILE A 7 40.15 8.66 -7.46
C ILE A 7 39.05 7.66 -7.11
N LEU A 8 39.21 6.82 -6.08
CA LEU A 8 38.11 5.97 -5.62
C LEU A 8 36.95 6.81 -5.09
N THR A 9 37.19 7.86 -4.33
CA THR A 9 36.11 8.74 -3.85
C THR A 9 35.42 9.47 -4.99
N LYS A 10 36.13 9.89 -6.05
CA LYS A 10 35.53 10.53 -7.23
C LYS A 10 34.81 9.53 -8.12
N VAL A 11 35.40 8.39 -8.47
CA VAL A 11 34.75 7.33 -9.26
C VAL A 11 33.50 6.80 -8.54
N PHE A 12 33.54 6.75 -7.20
CA PHE A 12 32.41 6.35 -6.38
C PHE A 12 31.37 7.47 -6.19
N PHE A 13 31.77 8.73 -6.06
CA PHE A 13 30.81 9.85 -6.12
C PHE A 13 30.18 9.97 -7.50
N THR A 14 30.91 9.66 -8.58
CA THR A 14 30.35 9.57 -9.94
C THR A 14 29.48 8.32 -10.09
N GLY A 15 29.80 7.19 -9.45
CA GLY A 15 28.97 5.98 -9.44
C GLY A 15 27.69 6.14 -8.60
N ILE A 16 27.78 6.81 -7.45
CA ILE A 16 26.62 7.26 -6.65
C ILE A 16 25.88 8.36 -7.38
N LEU A 17 26.53 9.33 -8.03
CA LEU A 17 25.84 10.30 -8.88
C LEU A 17 25.11 9.58 -10.00
N CYS A 18 25.70 8.57 -10.64
CA CYS A 18 25.02 7.78 -11.67
C CYS A 18 23.86 6.94 -11.10
N LEU A 19 23.91 6.50 -9.84
CA LEU A 19 22.78 5.90 -9.12
C LEU A 19 21.77 6.93 -8.56
N VAL A 20 22.18 8.20 -8.42
CA VAL A 20 21.34 9.34 -8.02
C VAL A 20 20.75 10.05 -9.24
N PHE A 21 21.30 9.80 -10.44
CA PHE A 21 20.78 10.21 -11.75
C PHE A 21 19.94 9.11 -12.42
N THR A 22 19.75 7.95 -11.79
CA THR A 22 18.60 7.09 -12.11
C THR A 22 17.40 7.64 -11.37
N ASN A 23 16.71 8.59 -12.00
CA ASN A 23 15.40 9.01 -11.52
C ASN A 23 14.50 7.78 -11.42
N SER A 24 13.72 7.70 -10.34
CA SER A 24 12.60 6.79 -10.10
C SER A 24 12.90 5.45 -9.39
N ALA A 25 12.93 5.47 -8.05
CA ALA A 25 12.44 4.32 -7.28
C ALA A 25 10.94 4.55 -7.06
N TRP A 26 10.13 3.61 -7.55
CA TRP A 26 8.69 3.78 -7.72
C TRP A 26 7.88 3.41 -6.48
N ALA A 27 6.86 4.23 -6.27
CA ALA A 27 5.74 4.07 -5.36
C ALA A 27 5.04 2.70 -5.46
N HIS A 28 4.26 2.38 -4.42
CA HIS A 28 3.38 1.21 -4.33
C HIS A 28 2.49 1.07 -5.58
N VAL A 29 2.73 0.06 -6.40
CA VAL A 29 2.07 -0.12 -7.70
C VAL A 29 0.56 -0.28 -7.51
N LYS A 30 0.14 -0.96 -6.44
CA LYS A 30 -1.25 -1.12 -6.01
C LYS A 30 -2.03 0.17 -5.69
N TRP A 31 -1.36 1.32 -5.54
CA TRP A 31 -2.08 2.60 -5.38
C TRP A 31 -2.62 3.14 -6.69
N PHE A 32 -2.13 2.60 -7.80
CA PHE A 32 -2.37 3.09 -9.15
C PHE A 32 -2.93 1.99 -10.06
N THR A 33 -2.97 0.75 -9.59
CA THR A 33 -3.55 -0.39 -10.30
C THR A 33 -4.64 -1.05 -9.47
N ASP A 34 -5.60 -1.67 -10.13
CA ASP A 34 -6.67 -2.45 -9.49
C ASP A 34 -6.26 -3.90 -9.19
N GLY A 35 -4.95 -4.14 -9.05
CA GLY A 35 -4.40 -5.44 -8.75
C GLY A 35 -5.00 -6.05 -7.48
N SER A 36 -5.42 -7.30 -7.55
CA SER A 36 -5.98 -8.03 -6.42
C SER A 36 -4.99 -9.06 -5.92
N TYR A 37 -4.74 -9.14 -4.61
CA TYR A 37 -3.91 -10.22 -4.05
C TYR A 37 -4.47 -11.63 -4.29
N ALA A 38 -5.65 -11.75 -4.91
CA ALA A 38 -6.20 -13.01 -5.39
C ALA A 38 -5.98 -13.24 -6.90
N ASP A 39 -5.20 -12.39 -7.57
CA ASP A 39 -4.66 -12.62 -8.91
C ASP A 39 -3.63 -13.74 -8.86
N ARG A 40 -3.36 -14.38 -9.99
CA ARG A 40 -2.38 -15.46 -10.07
C ARG A 40 -0.98 -14.92 -9.73
N PRO A 41 -0.35 -15.36 -8.63
CA PRO A 41 1.05 -15.03 -8.38
C PRO A 41 1.96 -15.76 -9.38
N LEU A 42 3.03 -15.10 -9.80
CA LEU A 42 4.12 -15.78 -10.49
C LEU A 42 4.81 -16.75 -9.52
N THR A 43 5.07 -17.96 -10.02
CA THR A 43 5.83 -18.97 -9.28
C THR A 43 7.27 -18.54 -9.10
N ILE A 44 7.92 -19.07 -8.06
CA ILE A 44 9.36 -18.81 -7.81
C ILE A 44 10.19 -19.17 -9.07
N GLY A 45 9.81 -20.25 -9.78
CA GLY A 45 10.46 -20.64 -11.04
C GLY A 45 10.34 -19.57 -12.13
N GLU A 46 9.15 -19.00 -12.33
CA GLU A 46 8.89 -17.93 -13.31
C GLU A 46 9.65 -16.63 -12.99
N ILE A 47 9.93 -16.37 -11.71
CA ILE A 47 10.64 -15.16 -11.25
C ILE A 47 12.16 -15.30 -11.39
N THR A 48 12.71 -16.51 -11.24
CA THR A 48 14.17 -16.77 -11.18
C THR A 48 14.87 -16.76 -12.55
N THR A 49 14.69 -15.69 -13.32
CA THR A 49 15.31 -15.50 -14.63
C THR A 49 16.83 -15.21 -14.51
N PRO A 50 17.60 -15.28 -15.62
CA PRO A 50 19.02 -14.85 -15.60
C PRO A 50 19.20 -13.40 -15.16
N VAL A 51 18.24 -12.53 -15.49
CA VAL A 51 18.22 -11.12 -15.06
C VAL A 51 18.07 -11.02 -13.54
N PHE A 52 17.17 -11.82 -12.94
CA PHE A 52 17.00 -11.90 -11.49
C PHE A 52 18.30 -12.25 -10.78
N TRP A 53 18.98 -13.32 -11.21
CA TRP A 53 20.24 -13.75 -10.59
C TRP A 53 21.37 -12.72 -10.78
N GLY A 54 21.44 -12.09 -11.96
CA GLY A 54 22.40 -11.02 -12.23
C GLY A 54 22.21 -9.81 -11.31
N ILE A 55 20.97 -9.35 -11.14
CA ILE A 55 20.67 -8.21 -10.27
C ILE A 55 20.82 -8.57 -8.79
N LEU A 56 20.47 -9.80 -8.38
CA LEU A 56 20.74 -10.28 -7.02
C LEU A 56 22.24 -10.24 -6.71
N GLY A 57 23.07 -10.72 -7.63
CA GLY A 57 24.53 -10.65 -7.52
C GLY A 57 25.04 -9.21 -7.40
N LEU A 58 24.51 -8.29 -8.22
CA LEU A 58 24.82 -6.86 -8.13
C LEU A 58 24.40 -6.28 -6.78
N CYS A 59 23.23 -6.65 -6.25
CA CYS A 59 22.77 -6.20 -4.94
C CYS A 59 23.71 -6.66 -3.83
N LEU A 60 24.22 -7.89 -3.86
CA LEU A 60 25.20 -8.35 -2.87
C LEU A 60 26.50 -7.52 -2.91
N VAL A 61 26.95 -7.13 -4.10
CA VAL A 61 28.09 -6.24 -4.26
C VAL A 61 27.78 -4.87 -3.66
N VAL A 62 26.59 -4.32 -3.91
CA VAL A 62 26.15 -3.03 -3.36
C VAL A 62 26.02 -3.08 -1.83
N ILE A 63 25.40 -4.12 -1.25
CA ILE A 63 25.30 -4.30 0.20
C ILE A 63 26.69 -4.41 0.85
N SER A 64 27.58 -5.20 0.24
CA SER A 64 28.96 -5.35 0.71
C SER A 64 29.74 -4.03 0.61
N GLY A 65 29.57 -3.30 -0.49
CA GLY A 65 30.11 -1.96 -0.70
C GLY A 65 29.52 -0.94 0.27
N GLY A 66 28.25 -1.09 0.66
CA GLY A 66 27.57 -0.24 1.64
C GLY A 66 28.20 -0.31 3.03
N VAL A 67 28.60 -1.52 3.48
CA VAL A 67 29.34 -1.70 4.74
C VAL A 67 30.70 -1.01 4.68
N LEU A 68 31.41 -1.12 3.55
CA LEU A 68 32.68 -0.43 3.35
C LEU A 68 32.48 1.09 3.36
N LEU A 69 31.48 1.59 2.63
CA LEU A 69 31.16 3.00 2.57
C LEU A 69 30.82 3.56 3.95
N ASP A 70 29.97 2.88 4.71
CA ASP A 70 29.57 3.30 6.05
C ASP A 70 30.82 3.47 6.93
N TYR A 71 31.71 2.47 6.92
CA TYR A 71 32.99 2.53 7.61
C TYR A 71 33.87 3.71 7.15
N PHE A 72 33.96 3.97 5.84
CA PHE A 72 34.72 5.10 5.32
C PHE A 72 34.11 6.45 5.73
N LEU A 73 32.79 6.59 5.66
CA LEU A 73 32.07 7.83 5.98
C LEU A 73 32.30 8.23 7.44
N THR A 74 32.35 7.28 8.38
CA THR A 74 32.63 7.59 9.80
C THR A 74 33.98 8.28 10.05
N ARG A 75 34.88 8.31 9.06
CA ARG A 75 36.20 8.96 9.14
C ARG A 75 36.28 10.30 8.39
N VAL A 76 35.25 10.66 7.64
CA VAL A 76 35.23 11.88 6.84
C VAL A 76 34.84 13.07 7.74
N PRO A 77 35.70 14.10 7.90
CA PRO A 77 35.43 15.21 8.82
C PRO A 77 34.12 15.95 8.53
N ASN A 78 33.84 16.22 7.25
CA ASN A 78 32.60 16.90 6.84
C ASN A 78 31.36 16.07 7.19
N TYR A 79 31.43 14.74 7.04
CA TYR A 79 30.32 13.86 7.41
C TYR A 79 30.08 13.86 8.93
N ILE A 80 31.14 13.84 9.73
CA ILE A 80 31.06 13.96 11.19
C ILE A 80 30.43 15.31 11.59
N GLN A 81 30.84 16.41 10.96
CA GLN A 81 30.28 17.75 11.23
C GLN A 81 28.78 17.81 10.91
N VAL A 82 28.36 17.30 9.76
CA VAL A 82 26.94 17.20 9.38
C VAL A 82 26.19 16.32 10.38
N ASN A 83 26.78 15.21 10.81
CA ASN A 83 26.15 14.32 11.78
C ASN A 83 25.92 14.98 13.13
N ASN A 84 26.92 15.70 13.65
CA ASN A 84 26.81 16.46 14.89
C ASN A 84 25.83 17.64 14.75
N TRP A 85 25.69 18.21 13.55
CA TRP A 85 24.68 19.24 13.28
C TRP A 85 23.26 18.67 13.32
N LEU A 86 23.03 17.48 12.76
CA LEU A 86 21.75 16.78 12.80
C LEU A 86 21.40 16.30 14.22
N GLU A 87 22.36 15.75 14.95
CA GLU A 87 22.13 15.22 16.30
C GLU A 87 21.71 16.30 17.30
N ARG A 88 22.25 17.52 17.15
CA ARG A 88 21.80 18.70 17.91
C ARG A 88 20.34 19.09 17.66
N ARG A 89 19.70 18.55 16.61
CA ARG A 89 18.32 18.80 16.20
C ARG A 89 17.39 17.62 16.47
N LYS A 90 17.85 16.60 17.18
CA LYS A 90 17.06 15.44 17.61
C LYS A 90 15.78 15.81 18.37
N SER A 91 15.74 16.96 19.04
CA SER A 91 14.53 17.45 19.72
C SER A 91 13.35 17.71 18.79
N TYR A 92 13.58 17.89 17.48
CA TYR A 92 12.52 18.11 16.49
C TYR A 92 11.88 16.80 15.99
N SER A 93 12.47 15.63 16.23
CA SER A 93 11.97 14.35 15.73
C SER A 93 10.50 14.06 16.11
N PRO A 94 10.07 14.26 17.38
CA PRO A 94 8.67 14.04 17.75
C PRO A 94 7.72 15.01 17.03
N LEU A 95 8.13 16.27 16.83
CA LEU A 95 7.31 17.26 16.11
C LEU A 95 7.10 16.85 14.66
N VAL A 96 8.16 16.42 13.97
CA VAL A 96 8.08 15.94 12.57
C VAL A 96 7.07 14.80 12.45
N MET A 97 7.18 13.78 13.32
CA MET A 97 6.27 12.65 13.28
C MET A 97 4.82 13.06 13.59
N ARG A 98 4.61 13.91 14.61
CA ARG A 98 3.27 14.38 14.99
C ARG A 98 2.57 15.12 13.85
N VAL A 99 3.28 16.05 13.20
CA VAL A 99 2.74 16.84 12.09
C VAL A 99 2.37 15.93 10.93
N ALA A 100 3.27 15.03 10.52
CA ALA A 100 3.00 14.15 9.38
C ALA A 100 1.86 13.16 9.64
N VAL A 101 1.79 12.57 10.84
CA VAL A 101 0.69 11.64 11.17
C VAL A 101 -0.64 12.39 11.31
N ALA A 102 -0.64 13.61 11.87
CA ALA A 102 -1.85 14.44 11.91
C ALA A 102 -2.33 14.81 10.50
N MET A 103 -1.40 15.20 9.61
CA MET A 103 -1.70 15.46 8.21
C MET A 103 -2.28 14.22 7.52
N LEU A 104 -1.66 13.05 7.69
CA LEU A 104 -2.16 11.81 7.12
C LEU A 104 -3.58 11.49 7.59
N PHE A 105 -3.85 11.60 8.90
CA PHE A 105 -5.17 11.28 9.45
C PHE A 105 -6.26 12.22 8.95
N ILE A 106 -5.96 13.52 8.81
CA ILE A 106 -6.89 14.50 8.23
C ILE A 106 -7.15 14.18 6.76
N LEU A 107 -6.10 13.91 5.98
CA LEU A 107 -6.21 13.59 4.55
C LEU A 107 -6.99 12.27 4.34
N SER A 108 -6.71 11.25 5.15
CA SER A 108 -7.40 9.96 5.09
C SER A 108 -8.88 10.11 5.48
N TRP A 109 -9.18 10.88 6.52
CA TRP A 109 -10.57 11.19 6.91
C TRP A 109 -11.32 11.89 5.77
N GLN A 110 -10.71 12.92 5.15
CA GLN A 110 -11.31 13.63 4.03
C GLN A 110 -11.60 12.71 2.83
N SER A 111 -10.75 11.71 2.58
CA SER A 111 -10.91 10.79 1.45
C SER A 111 -11.70 9.52 1.77
N ASN A 112 -12.37 9.42 2.93
CA ASN A 112 -13.01 8.19 3.42
C ASN A 112 -12.07 6.97 3.39
N ALA A 113 -10.79 7.18 3.66
CA ALA A 113 -9.76 6.15 3.72
C ALA A 113 -9.17 6.02 5.15
N MET A 114 -8.42 4.96 5.38
CA MET A 114 -7.73 4.68 6.64
C MET A 114 -6.24 4.40 6.39
N LEU A 115 -5.36 5.14 7.05
CA LEU A 115 -3.89 5.01 6.99
C LEU A 115 -3.23 5.22 5.61
N ALA A 116 -3.86 4.82 4.51
CA ALA A 116 -3.35 4.87 3.16
C ALA A 116 -4.50 5.12 2.17
N PRO A 117 -4.22 5.76 1.02
CA PRO A 117 -5.27 6.27 0.12
C PRO A 117 -6.18 5.18 -0.46
N THR A 118 -5.70 3.94 -0.60
CA THR A 118 -6.48 2.83 -1.17
C THR A 118 -7.21 1.97 -0.14
N LEU A 119 -6.99 2.21 1.15
CA LEU A 119 -7.69 1.51 2.22
C LEU A 119 -8.96 2.30 2.58
N LEU A 120 -10.00 2.15 1.77
CA LEU A 120 -11.31 2.77 2.02
C LEU A 120 -11.91 2.34 3.38
N VAL A 121 -12.77 3.16 3.96
CA VAL A 121 -13.48 2.81 5.20
C VAL A 121 -14.88 2.30 4.84
N PRO A 122 -15.19 1.01 5.07
CA PRO A 122 -16.54 0.50 4.85
C PRO A 122 -17.57 1.20 5.75
N THR A 123 -18.83 1.22 5.33
CA THR A 123 -19.93 1.91 6.04
C THR A 123 -20.11 1.42 7.48
N ASN A 124 -19.98 0.12 7.72
CA ASN A 124 -20.02 -0.48 9.06
C ASN A 124 -18.80 -0.12 9.95
N PHE A 125 -17.72 0.42 9.37
CA PHE A 125 -16.51 0.85 10.07
C PHE A 125 -16.30 2.36 10.05
N ILE A 126 -17.33 3.16 9.75
CA ILE A 126 -17.23 4.64 9.66
C ILE A 126 -16.61 5.30 10.91
N TRP A 127 -16.74 4.67 12.08
CA TRP A 127 -16.12 5.12 13.32
C TRP A 127 -14.58 5.19 13.24
N VAL A 128 -13.94 4.39 12.38
CA VAL A 128 -12.49 4.42 12.12
C VAL A 128 -12.07 5.75 11.49
N ALA A 129 -12.88 6.27 10.57
CA ALA A 129 -12.64 7.59 9.97
C ALA A 129 -12.67 8.68 11.05
N TRP A 130 -13.72 8.70 11.87
CA TRP A 130 -13.85 9.66 12.98
C TRP A 130 -12.77 9.50 14.04
N LEU A 131 -12.33 8.26 14.31
CA LEU A 131 -11.20 8.01 15.20
C LEU A 131 -9.94 8.69 14.67
N GLN A 132 -9.59 8.52 13.39
CA GLN A 132 -8.43 9.20 12.78
C GLN A 132 -8.50 10.72 12.97
N PHE A 133 -9.67 11.31 12.73
CA PHE A 133 -9.89 12.74 12.94
C PHE A 133 -9.60 13.15 14.40
N ILE A 134 -10.15 12.44 15.39
CA ILE A 134 -9.88 12.70 16.81
C ILE A 134 -8.39 12.54 17.14
N LEU A 135 -7.74 11.48 16.65
CA LEU A 135 -6.31 11.25 16.87
C LEU A 135 -5.45 12.37 16.28
N ALA A 136 -5.85 12.96 15.15
CA ALA A 136 -5.17 14.13 14.58
C ALA A 136 -5.19 15.32 15.55
N PHE A 137 -6.32 15.59 16.22
CA PHE A 137 -6.39 16.62 17.28
C PHE A 137 -5.53 16.27 18.49
N LEU A 138 -5.51 15.00 18.92
CA LEU A 138 -4.66 14.57 20.03
C LEU A 138 -3.16 14.77 19.74
N LEU A 139 -2.74 14.75 18.47
CA LEU A 139 -1.34 15.00 18.11
C LEU A 139 -0.93 16.47 18.28
N LEU A 140 -1.87 17.41 18.45
CA LEU A 140 -1.59 18.82 18.72
C LEU A 140 -0.97 19.04 20.12
N PHE A 141 -1.29 18.19 21.10
CA PHE A 141 -0.82 18.32 22.48
C PHE A 141 0.16 17.23 22.85
N GLU A 142 1.34 17.60 23.38
CA GLU A 142 2.41 16.64 23.70
C GLU A 142 1.97 15.54 24.69
N ARG A 143 1.11 15.90 25.65
CA ARG A 143 0.62 14.98 26.68
C ARG A 143 -0.26 13.86 26.13
N THR A 144 -0.94 14.08 25.00
CA THR A 144 -1.87 13.11 24.40
C THR A 144 -1.25 12.31 23.26
N VAL A 145 0.00 12.60 22.87
CA VAL A 145 0.73 11.88 21.82
C VAL A 145 0.80 10.36 22.06
N PRO A 146 1.01 9.85 23.29
CA PRO A 146 1.02 8.41 23.51
C PRO A 146 -0.32 7.74 23.22
N ILE A 147 -1.44 8.43 23.49
CA ILE A 147 -2.79 7.94 23.18
C ILE A 147 -2.97 7.89 21.66
N ALA A 148 -2.49 8.90 20.93
CA ALA A 148 -2.50 8.91 19.47
C ALA A 148 -1.68 7.74 18.90
N GLY A 149 -0.54 7.42 19.51
CA GLY A 149 0.28 6.25 19.16
C GLY A 149 -0.48 4.92 19.31
N LEU A 150 -1.17 4.72 20.43
CA LEU A 150 -2.03 3.54 20.62
C LEU A 150 -3.19 3.49 19.62
N GLY A 151 -3.82 4.63 19.34
CA GLY A 151 -4.89 4.72 18.35
C GLY A 151 -4.41 4.36 16.93
N CYS A 152 -3.21 4.80 16.55
CA CYS A 152 -2.59 4.41 15.27
C CYS A 152 -2.41 2.89 15.16
N MET A 153 -1.93 2.24 16.23
CA MET A 153 -1.78 0.78 16.27
C MET A 153 -3.15 0.08 16.22
N LEU A 154 -4.16 0.61 16.92
CA LEU A 154 -5.52 0.08 16.90
C LEU A 154 -6.11 0.12 15.48
N ILE A 155 -5.98 1.25 14.77
CA ILE A 155 -6.48 1.37 13.39
C ILE A 155 -5.80 0.34 12.48
N TYR A 156 -4.49 0.13 12.63
CA TYR A 156 -3.80 -0.93 11.89
C TYR A 156 -4.39 -2.31 12.18
N VAL A 157 -4.63 -2.65 13.46
CA VAL A 157 -5.25 -3.93 13.85
C VAL A 157 -6.66 -4.08 13.27
N VAL A 158 -7.47 -3.02 13.29
CA VAL A 158 -8.81 -3.01 12.66
C VAL A 158 -8.68 -3.22 11.14
N GLY A 159 -7.67 -2.62 10.50
CA GLY A 159 -7.39 -2.84 9.08
C GLY A 159 -7.13 -4.30 8.73
N ASN A 160 -6.55 -5.08 9.64
CA ASN A 160 -6.33 -6.52 9.43
C ASN A 160 -7.66 -7.29 9.35
N VAL A 161 -8.68 -6.82 10.07
CA VAL A 161 -10.04 -7.37 10.05
C VAL A 161 -10.75 -6.98 8.74
N ILE A 162 -10.58 -5.75 8.28
CA ILE A 162 -11.26 -5.23 7.08
C ILE A 162 -10.65 -5.79 5.78
N TYR A 163 -9.32 -5.83 5.65
CA TYR A 163 -8.62 -6.01 4.37
C TYR A 163 -7.88 -7.33 4.18
N HIS A 164 -7.86 -8.19 5.21
CA HIS A 164 -6.99 -9.38 5.36
C HIS A 164 -5.56 -9.04 5.79
N PRO A 165 -4.96 -9.81 6.74
CA PRO A 165 -3.60 -9.54 7.24
C PRO A 165 -2.51 -9.48 6.17
N PHE A 166 -2.61 -10.33 5.13
CA PHE A 166 -1.65 -10.31 4.01
C PHE A 166 -1.55 -8.93 3.34
N HIS A 167 -2.69 -8.25 3.14
CA HIS A 167 -2.70 -6.91 2.54
C HIS A 167 -2.17 -5.86 3.53
N MET A 168 -2.42 -6.04 4.82
CA MET A 168 -1.98 -5.10 5.84
C MET A 168 -0.49 -5.14 6.14
N LEU A 169 0.24 -6.20 5.78
CA LEU A 169 1.69 -6.30 6.00
C LEU A 169 2.49 -5.20 5.30
N ASP A 170 2.03 -4.74 4.14
CA ASP A 170 2.57 -3.59 3.41
C ASP A 170 2.54 -2.30 4.24
N TYR A 171 1.60 -2.22 5.18
CA TYR A 171 1.33 -1.06 6.02
C TYR A 171 1.83 -1.27 7.46
N SER A 172 2.66 -2.29 7.70
CA SER A 172 3.24 -2.61 9.01
C SER A 172 4.05 -1.45 9.62
N LEU A 173 4.51 -0.48 8.82
CA LEU A 173 5.13 0.76 9.28
C LEU A 173 4.26 1.52 10.31
N PHE A 174 2.93 1.43 10.21
CA PHE A 174 2.02 2.12 11.15
C PHE A 174 2.10 1.57 12.58
N LEU A 175 2.49 0.30 12.74
CA LEU A 175 2.83 -0.24 14.07
C LEU A 175 4.07 0.44 14.66
N GLY A 176 5.09 0.69 13.83
CA GLY A 176 6.30 1.39 14.27
C GLY A 176 6.07 2.87 14.55
N VAL A 177 5.27 3.53 13.72
CA VAL A 177 4.84 4.92 13.95
C VAL A 177 4.08 5.03 15.27
N GLY A 178 3.13 4.12 15.51
CA GLY A 178 2.40 4.05 16.77
C GLY A 178 3.32 3.80 17.97
N ALA A 179 4.26 2.85 17.87
CA ALA A 179 5.24 2.56 18.92
C ALA A 179 6.19 3.74 19.19
N TYR A 180 6.60 4.46 18.15
CA TYR A 180 7.41 5.67 18.28
C TYR A 180 6.63 6.77 19.01
N LEU A 181 5.40 7.09 18.58
CA LEU A 181 4.55 8.10 19.22
C LEU A 181 4.25 7.73 20.69
N LEU A 182 3.98 6.45 20.97
CA LEU A 182 3.77 5.92 22.32
C LEU A 182 4.94 6.19 23.27
N THR A 183 6.17 6.18 22.75
CA THR A 183 7.38 6.19 23.58
C THR A 183 8.18 7.48 23.49
N CYS A 184 7.98 8.34 22.48
CA CYS A 184 8.88 9.46 22.15
C CYS A 184 9.04 10.52 23.27
N TYR A 185 8.00 10.75 24.08
CA TYR A 185 8.04 11.66 25.24
C TYR A 185 8.30 10.96 26.58
N HIS A 186 8.60 9.65 26.58
CA HIS A 186 8.84 8.93 27.81
C HIS A 186 10.13 9.42 28.51
N PRO A 187 10.14 9.61 29.86
CA PRO A 187 11.30 10.17 30.58
C PRO A 187 12.55 9.30 30.48
N LYS A 188 12.39 7.97 30.43
CA LYS A 188 13.49 7.01 30.27
C LYS A 188 13.94 6.90 28.81
N GLU A 189 15.19 7.25 28.54
CA GLU A 189 15.80 7.16 27.20
C GLU A 189 15.74 5.74 26.61
N LYS A 190 15.94 4.71 27.45
CA LYS A 190 15.84 3.31 27.02
C LYS A 190 14.50 3.00 26.36
N ILE A 191 13.40 3.55 26.88
CA ILE A 191 12.05 3.34 26.33
C ILE A 191 11.88 4.10 25.02
N ARG A 192 12.34 5.36 24.93
CA ARG A 192 12.36 6.12 23.66
C ARG A 192 13.13 5.37 22.56
N SER A 193 14.28 4.78 22.92
CA SER A 193 15.11 4.04 21.97
C SER A 193 14.45 2.76 21.44
N ILE A 194 13.55 2.15 22.22
CA ILE A 194 12.77 0.99 21.78
C ILE A 194 11.81 1.41 20.67
N GLY A 195 11.00 2.45 20.86
CA GLY A 195 10.08 2.92 19.82
C GLY A 195 10.79 3.33 18.53
N LEU A 196 11.93 4.02 18.64
CA LEU A 196 12.75 4.34 17.47
C LEU A 196 13.29 3.08 16.76
N THR A 197 13.71 2.06 17.52
CA THR A 197 14.16 0.78 16.93
C THR A 197 13.03 0.05 16.23
N VAL A 198 11.82 0.02 16.82
CA VAL A 198 10.64 -0.57 16.19
C VAL A 198 10.27 0.19 14.91
N LEU A 199 10.39 1.52 14.90
CA LEU A 199 10.18 2.33 13.70
C LEU A 199 11.17 1.96 12.59
N TYR A 200 12.47 1.84 12.88
CA TYR A 200 13.47 1.37 11.90
C TYR A 200 13.11 0.00 11.32
N ILE A 201 12.79 -0.96 12.19
CA ILE A 201 12.47 -2.34 11.79
C ILE A 201 11.24 -2.39 10.89
N THR A 202 10.16 -1.72 11.29
CA THR A 202 8.87 -1.76 10.55
C THR A 202 8.92 -0.98 9.24
N VAL A 203 9.61 0.17 9.17
CA VAL A 203 9.80 0.89 7.90
C VAL A 203 10.69 0.10 6.95
N GLY A 204 11.81 -0.45 7.44
CA GLY A 204 12.69 -1.29 6.62
C GLY A 204 11.98 -2.56 6.13
N PHE A 205 11.21 -3.22 7.01
CA PHE A 205 10.40 -4.38 6.65
C PHE A 205 9.32 -4.04 5.62
N ALA A 206 8.57 -2.95 5.79
CA ALA A 206 7.52 -2.55 4.85
C ALA A 206 8.08 -2.33 3.43
N LEU A 207 9.24 -1.66 3.31
CA LEU A 207 9.93 -1.49 2.03
C LEU A 207 10.38 -2.83 1.43
N CYS A 208 10.97 -3.72 2.24
CA CYS A 208 11.34 -5.06 1.78
C CYS A 208 10.12 -5.88 1.34
N TRP A 209 9.00 -5.77 2.05
CA TRP A 209 7.79 -6.53 1.78
C TRP A 209 7.13 -6.09 0.47
N VAL A 210 6.96 -4.78 0.29
CA VAL A 210 6.34 -4.19 -0.91
C VAL A 210 7.22 -4.39 -2.14
N ALA A 211 8.55 -4.47 -1.98
CA ALA A 211 9.44 -4.84 -3.07
C ALA A 211 9.12 -6.22 -3.66
N LEU A 212 8.66 -7.18 -2.84
CA LEU A 212 8.34 -8.54 -3.29
C LEU A 212 7.08 -8.60 -4.15
N GLU A 213 6.15 -7.66 -3.99
CA GLU A 213 4.99 -7.49 -4.86
C GLU A 213 5.40 -7.42 -6.33
N LYS A 214 6.49 -6.72 -6.64
CA LYS A 214 6.97 -6.52 -8.02
C LYS A 214 7.52 -7.79 -8.67
N PHE A 215 7.96 -8.76 -7.86
CA PHE A 215 8.34 -10.09 -8.35
C PHE A 215 7.10 -10.96 -8.55
N ILE A 216 6.21 -10.99 -7.57
CA ILE A 216 5.11 -11.96 -7.48
C ILE A 216 3.90 -11.53 -8.33
N TYR A 217 3.58 -10.24 -8.34
CA TYR A 217 2.49 -9.61 -9.10
C TYR A 217 3.06 -8.64 -10.15
N LYS A 218 3.98 -9.15 -10.96
CA LYS A 218 4.69 -8.37 -11.97
C LYS A 218 3.76 -7.67 -12.97
N ASP A 219 2.60 -8.26 -13.26
CA ASP A 219 1.61 -7.71 -14.19
C ASP A 219 1.05 -6.36 -13.73
N TRP A 220 0.94 -6.13 -12.42
CA TRP A 220 0.53 -4.83 -11.89
C TRP A 220 1.56 -3.75 -12.29
N SER A 221 2.84 -4.08 -12.18
CA SER A 221 3.91 -3.14 -12.56
C SER A 221 3.96 -2.93 -14.07
N LEU A 222 3.72 -3.99 -14.84
CA LEU A 222 3.67 -3.91 -16.30
C LEU A 222 2.51 -3.04 -16.80
N TYR A 223 1.35 -3.11 -16.16
CA TYR A 223 0.21 -2.25 -16.48
C TYR A 223 0.60 -0.77 -16.35
N LEU A 224 1.15 -0.41 -15.19
CA LEU A 224 1.55 0.97 -14.91
C LEU A 224 2.64 1.49 -15.87
N LEU A 225 3.61 0.64 -16.24
CA LEU A 225 4.65 1.01 -17.22
C LEU A 225 4.11 1.16 -18.64
N LYS A 226 3.02 0.46 -19.00
CA LYS A 226 2.36 0.66 -20.29
C LYS A 226 1.60 1.98 -20.33
N GLU A 227 0.96 2.38 -19.24
CA GLU A 227 0.29 3.69 -19.13
C GLU A 227 1.28 4.85 -19.05
N HIS A 228 2.44 4.62 -18.43
CA HIS A 228 3.50 5.60 -18.31
C HIS A 228 4.85 5.02 -18.80
N PRO A 229 5.09 4.93 -20.11
CA PRO A 229 6.33 4.35 -20.66
C PRO A 229 7.59 5.10 -20.27
N GLN A 230 7.49 6.42 -20.07
CA GLN A 230 8.60 7.30 -19.68
C GLN A 230 9.25 6.90 -18.36
N LEU A 231 8.54 6.16 -17.50
CA LEU A 231 9.04 5.69 -16.22
C LEU A 231 10.18 4.67 -16.34
N ALA A 232 10.16 3.88 -17.41
CA ALA A 232 11.20 2.89 -17.68
C ALA A 232 12.48 3.52 -18.25
N MET A 233 12.47 4.81 -18.61
CA MET A 233 13.63 5.53 -19.18
C MET A 233 14.27 4.84 -20.39
N GLY A 234 13.46 4.17 -21.22
CA GLY A 234 13.92 3.40 -22.37
C GLY A 234 14.54 2.04 -22.04
N LEU A 235 14.58 1.65 -20.76
CA LEU A 235 14.96 0.31 -20.35
C LEU A 235 13.85 -0.69 -20.68
N ASN A 236 14.25 -1.94 -20.88
CA ASN A 236 13.31 -3.04 -21.01
C ASN A 236 12.49 -3.19 -19.71
N TYR A 237 11.17 -3.34 -19.81
CA TYR A 237 10.28 -3.39 -18.65
C TYR A 237 10.58 -4.54 -17.68
N ASP A 238 10.98 -5.71 -18.19
CA ASP A 238 11.34 -6.84 -17.34
C ASP A 238 12.58 -6.53 -16.49
N PHE A 239 13.61 -6.01 -17.15
CA PHE A 239 14.83 -5.56 -16.48
C PHE A 239 14.53 -4.45 -15.48
N PHE A 240 13.69 -3.49 -15.86
CA PHE A 240 13.32 -2.35 -15.03
C PHE A 240 12.57 -2.77 -13.76
N ILE A 241 11.51 -3.58 -13.88
CA ILE A 241 10.70 -4.03 -12.74
C ILE A 241 11.56 -4.84 -11.77
N THR A 242 12.34 -5.79 -12.31
CA THR A 242 13.24 -6.63 -11.50
C THR A 242 14.28 -5.78 -10.77
N SER A 243 14.86 -4.78 -11.45
CA SER A 243 15.82 -3.85 -10.85
C SER A 243 15.19 -3.00 -9.75
N ALA A 244 13.99 -2.45 -9.99
CA ALA A 244 13.27 -1.63 -9.03
C ALA A 244 12.94 -2.42 -7.75
N ALA A 245 12.48 -3.66 -7.90
CA ALA A 245 12.21 -4.56 -6.77
C ALA A 245 13.47 -4.79 -5.93
N PHE A 246 14.60 -5.07 -6.55
CA PHE A 246 15.86 -5.28 -5.84
C PHE A 246 16.42 -4.01 -5.19
N VAL A 247 16.29 -2.85 -5.84
CA VAL A 247 16.69 -1.56 -5.26
C VAL A 247 15.86 -1.27 -4.01
N GLU A 248 14.54 -1.41 -4.08
CA GLU A 248 13.64 -1.18 -2.95
C GLU A 248 13.91 -2.16 -1.81
N PHE A 249 14.07 -3.45 -2.11
CA PHE A 249 14.42 -4.46 -1.12
C PHE A 249 15.78 -4.18 -0.47
N GLY A 250 16.79 -3.80 -1.26
CA GLY A 250 18.13 -3.45 -0.79
C GLY A 250 18.13 -2.23 0.12
N LEU A 251 17.40 -1.18 -0.26
CA LEU A 251 17.25 0.05 0.54
C LEU A 251 16.51 -0.25 1.85
N GLY A 252 15.42 -1.01 1.81
CA GLY A 252 14.69 -1.47 2.99
C GLY A 252 15.57 -2.28 3.93
N TYR A 253 16.38 -3.19 3.39
CA TYR A 253 17.30 -4.00 4.18
C TYR A 253 18.39 -3.16 4.84
N LEU A 254 19.02 -2.23 4.10
CA LEU A 254 20.06 -1.36 4.65
C LEU A 254 19.51 -0.49 5.80
N LEU A 255 18.28 0.00 5.69
CA LEU A 255 17.60 0.69 6.79
C LEU A 255 17.33 -0.24 7.97
N LEU A 256 16.87 -1.47 7.71
CA LEU A 256 16.57 -2.48 8.73
C LEU A 256 17.80 -2.82 9.57
N VAL A 257 18.97 -2.97 8.94
CA VAL A 257 20.25 -3.23 9.64
C VAL A 257 20.98 -1.97 10.10
N ASN A 258 20.40 -0.79 9.85
CA ASN A 258 20.93 0.54 10.19
C ASN A 258 22.32 0.82 9.60
N LEU A 259 22.51 0.52 8.31
CA LEU A 259 23.69 0.89 7.54
C LEU A 259 23.35 2.10 6.64
N LEU A 260 24.23 3.11 6.62
CA LEU A 260 24.06 4.30 5.78
C LEU A 260 22.71 5.04 5.99
N GLN A 261 22.09 4.89 7.15
CA GLN A 261 20.72 5.32 7.41
C GLN A 261 20.47 6.81 7.12
N ARG A 262 21.46 7.68 7.40
CA ARG A 262 21.34 9.13 7.14
C ARG A 262 21.45 9.48 5.65
N PRO A 263 22.51 9.06 4.92
CA PRO A 263 22.55 9.19 3.46
C PRO A 263 21.33 8.58 2.77
N LEU A 264 20.93 7.36 3.17
CA LEU A 264 19.79 6.67 2.58
C LEU A 264 18.47 7.38 2.86
N ALA A 265 18.25 7.92 4.06
CA ALA A 265 17.06 8.71 4.34
C ALA A 265 16.91 9.92 3.41
N VAL A 266 18.02 10.60 3.09
CA VAL A 266 18.02 11.70 2.12
C VAL A 266 17.73 11.19 0.71
N ILE A 267 18.42 10.14 0.26
CA ILE A 267 18.24 9.58 -1.07
C ILE A 267 16.80 9.11 -1.28
N ILE A 268 16.27 8.30 -0.36
CA ILE A 268 14.89 7.77 -0.45
C ILE A 268 13.87 8.91 -0.41
N THR A 269 14.08 9.92 0.45
CA THR A 269 13.19 11.09 0.50
C THR A 269 13.17 11.85 -0.83
N ILE A 270 14.34 12.10 -1.44
CA ILE A 270 14.42 12.78 -2.75
C ILE A 270 13.69 11.95 -3.80
N VAL A 271 13.92 10.64 -3.81
CA VAL A 271 13.34 9.76 -4.81
C VAL A 271 11.81 9.73 -4.73
N PHE A 272 11.23 9.57 -3.54
CA PHE A 272 9.77 9.62 -3.34
C PHE A 272 9.16 11.01 -3.59
N PHE A 273 9.93 12.08 -3.40
CA PHE A 273 9.47 13.42 -3.76
C PHE A 273 9.45 13.64 -5.27
N LEU A 274 10.40 13.05 -6.01
CA LEU A 274 10.44 13.14 -7.47
C LEU A 274 9.25 12.40 -8.11
N THR A 275 8.92 11.21 -7.62
CA THR A 275 7.77 10.45 -8.12
C THR A 275 6.45 11.18 -7.88
N THR A 276 6.35 11.98 -6.80
CA THR A 276 5.17 12.82 -6.52
C THR A 276 4.87 13.81 -7.66
N THR A 277 5.88 14.21 -8.43
CA THR A 277 5.68 15.08 -9.61
C THR A 277 4.91 14.38 -10.74
N VAL A 278 4.90 13.05 -10.75
CA VAL A 278 4.21 12.22 -11.74
C VAL A 278 2.81 11.80 -11.25
N PHE A 279 2.71 11.30 -10.01
CA PHE A 279 1.45 10.72 -9.51
C PHE A 279 0.61 11.66 -8.64
N GLY A 280 1.15 12.83 -8.29
CA GLY A 280 0.41 13.87 -7.59
C GLY A 280 -0.08 13.47 -6.20
N LYS A 281 -1.34 13.81 -5.89
CA LYS A 281 -1.86 13.79 -4.50
C LYS A 281 -1.87 12.41 -3.83
N ILE A 282 -2.07 11.33 -4.60
CA ILE A 282 -2.15 9.97 -4.06
C ILE A 282 -0.83 9.61 -3.39
N GLU A 283 0.27 9.98 -4.04
CA GLU A 283 1.60 9.70 -3.54
C GLU A 283 1.96 10.53 -2.31
N VAL A 284 1.56 11.80 -2.28
CA VAL A 284 1.70 12.66 -1.09
C VAL A 284 1.03 12.02 0.11
N ILE A 285 -0.24 11.61 -0.04
CA ILE A 285 -1.00 11.00 1.06
C ILE A 285 -0.28 9.74 1.55
N GLY A 286 0.06 8.84 0.64
CA GLY A 286 0.63 7.54 1.01
C GLY A 286 2.06 7.59 1.57
N HIS A 287 2.93 8.50 1.12
CA HIS A 287 4.33 8.57 1.58
C HIS A 287 4.60 9.61 2.66
N THR A 288 3.64 10.47 3.04
CA THR A 288 3.84 11.50 4.08
C THR A 288 4.48 10.94 5.36
N VAL A 289 4.00 9.78 5.83
CA VAL A 289 4.52 9.16 7.05
C VAL A 289 5.87 8.47 6.84
N ILE A 290 6.14 7.96 5.64
CA ILE A 290 7.46 7.41 5.30
C ILE A 290 8.49 8.54 5.28
N HIS A 291 8.21 9.68 4.65
CA HIS A 291 9.06 10.86 4.67
C HIS A 291 9.35 11.34 6.10
N ALA A 292 8.33 11.44 6.96
CA ALA A 292 8.55 11.77 8.36
C ALA A 292 9.43 10.76 9.09
N SER A 293 9.24 9.46 8.85
CA SER A 293 10.09 8.41 9.43
C SER A 293 11.54 8.56 9.00
N LEU A 294 11.79 8.82 7.71
CA LEU A 294 13.13 9.06 7.18
C LEU A 294 13.77 10.33 7.75
N ILE A 295 13.01 11.41 7.93
CA ILE A 295 13.49 12.63 8.61
C ILE A 295 13.81 12.34 10.08
N VAL A 296 12.98 11.56 10.77
CA VAL A 296 13.27 11.10 12.15
C VAL A 296 14.58 10.31 12.18
N PHE A 297 14.82 9.40 11.23
CA PHE A 297 16.07 8.65 11.13
C PHE A 297 17.28 9.56 10.86
N LEU A 298 17.08 10.58 10.02
CA LEU A 298 18.09 11.59 9.71
C LEU A 298 18.51 12.37 10.97
N LEU A 299 17.54 12.77 11.81
CA LEU A 299 17.77 13.52 13.04
C LEU A 299 18.33 12.65 14.18
N GLU A 300 17.75 11.47 14.41
CA GLU A 300 18.05 10.60 15.55
C GLU A 300 19.36 9.80 15.36
N GLY A 301 19.61 9.26 14.16
CA GLY A 301 20.71 8.33 13.93
C GLY A 301 20.50 6.93 14.53
N PRO A 302 21.59 6.14 14.69
CA PRO A 302 21.54 4.77 15.21
C PRO A 302 21.11 4.71 16.67
N THR A 303 20.38 3.65 17.03
CA THR A 303 20.01 3.40 18.43
C THR A 303 21.12 2.62 19.17
N PRO A 304 21.13 2.62 20.52
CA PRO A 304 22.08 1.81 21.29
C PRO A 304 22.05 0.30 20.95
N PHE A 305 20.91 -0.19 20.45
CA PHE A 305 20.77 -1.57 19.97
C PHE A 305 21.69 -1.83 18.76
N TYR A 306 21.65 -0.96 17.75
CA TYR A 306 22.48 -1.08 16.54
C TYR A 306 23.97 -0.87 16.83
N HIS A 307 24.32 0.04 17.75
CA HIS A 307 25.70 0.19 18.22
C HIS A 307 26.24 -1.09 18.88
N ARG A 308 25.41 -1.78 19.67
CA ARG A 308 25.79 -3.07 20.26
C ARG A 308 26.01 -4.13 19.19
N LEU A 309 25.07 -4.24 18.24
CA LEU A 309 25.14 -5.22 17.15
C LEU A 309 26.40 -5.03 16.29
N THR A 310 26.66 -3.80 15.87
CA THR A 310 27.87 -3.46 15.09
C THR A 310 29.15 -3.62 15.90
N GLY A 311 29.12 -3.36 17.21
CA GLY A 311 30.24 -3.56 18.13
C GLY A 311 30.67 -5.02 18.30
N MET A 312 29.75 -5.98 18.15
CA MET A 312 30.07 -7.42 18.20
C MET A 312 30.93 -7.87 17.01
N LEU A 313 30.80 -7.21 15.86
CA LEU A 313 31.51 -7.55 14.63
C LEU A 313 32.71 -6.60 14.41
N LYS A 314 33.83 -6.81 15.11
CA LYS A 314 34.99 -5.89 15.05
C LYS A 314 35.72 -5.84 13.69
N SER A 315 35.75 -6.94 12.95
CA SER A 315 36.41 -7.01 11.64
C SER A 315 35.47 -6.57 10.53
N ILE A 316 35.95 -5.71 9.62
CA ILE A 316 35.17 -5.24 8.47
C ILE A 316 34.77 -6.39 7.54
N GLY A 317 35.67 -7.36 7.34
CA GLY A 317 35.38 -8.56 6.52
C GLY A 317 34.27 -9.40 7.15
N LYS A 318 34.26 -9.55 8.48
CA LYS A 318 33.16 -10.23 9.18
C LYS A 318 31.85 -9.46 9.04
N ARG A 319 31.86 -8.12 9.12
CA ARG A 319 30.67 -7.30 8.89
C ARG A 319 30.10 -7.48 7.49
N ILE A 320 30.94 -7.45 6.46
CA ILE A 320 30.54 -7.67 5.07
C ILE A 320 29.90 -9.04 4.92
N MET A 321 30.61 -10.09 5.35
CA MET A 321 30.15 -11.48 5.24
C MET A 321 28.81 -11.68 5.96
N VAL A 322 28.69 -11.21 7.20
CA VAL A 322 27.45 -11.34 7.97
C VAL A 322 26.32 -10.59 7.28
N ASN A 323 26.50 -9.33 6.86
CA ASN A 323 25.44 -8.59 6.20
C ASN A 323 25.03 -9.20 4.85
N ALA A 324 25.96 -9.75 4.07
CA ALA A 324 25.63 -10.43 2.82
C ALA A 324 24.85 -11.74 3.05
N ILE A 325 25.27 -12.55 4.04
CA ILE A 325 24.57 -13.79 4.40
C ILE A 325 23.17 -13.49 4.95
N PHE A 326 23.06 -12.53 5.87
CA PHE A 326 21.76 -12.12 6.42
C PHE A 326 20.85 -11.55 5.34
N PHE A 327 21.37 -10.79 4.38
CA PHE A 327 20.59 -10.29 3.26
C PHE A 327 20.00 -11.44 2.45
N LEU A 328 20.81 -12.45 2.09
CA LEU A 328 20.35 -13.62 1.34
C LEU A 328 19.29 -14.42 2.12
N ILE A 329 19.58 -14.75 3.37
CA ILE A 329 18.66 -15.50 4.22
C ILE A 329 17.34 -14.75 4.36
N PHE A 330 17.41 -13.46 4.67
CA PHE A 330 16.22 -12.62 4.85
C PHE A 330 15.42 -12.47 3.56
N PHE A 331 16.09 -12.24 2.42
CA PHE A 331 15.45 -12.14 1.11
C PHE A 331 14.71 -13.42 0.75
N PHE A 332 15.35 -14.59 0.82
CA PHE A 332 14.69 -15.84 0.45
C PHE A 332 13.59 -16.26 1.43
N ILE A 333 13.77 -16.00 2.74
CA ILE A 333 12.70 -16.24 3.73
C ILE A 333 11.48 -15.38 3.41
N LEU A 334 11.66 -14.07 3.17
CA LEU A 334 10.54 -13.20 2.86
C LEU A 334 9.92 -13.51 1.51
N LEU A 335 10.73 -13.79 0.47
CA LEU A 335 10.22 -14.18 -0.85
C LEU A 335 9.36 -15.44 -0.76
N PHE A 336 9.83 -16.45 -0.03
CA PHE A 336 9.07 -17.68 0.19
C PHE A 336 7.78 -17.41 0.98
N ALA A 337 7.85 -16.65 2.08
CA ALA A 337 6.69 -16.30 2.89
C ALA A 337 5.64 -15.52 2.07
N TYR A 338 6.07 -14.52 1.30
CA TYR A 338 5.20 -13.73 0.44
C TYR A 338 4.54 -14.63 -0.62
N TYR A 339 5.32 -15.46 -1.31
CA TYR A 339 4.80 -16.40 -2.30
C TYR A 339 3.75 -17.34 -1.68
N GLN A 340 4.03 -17.96 -0.53
CA GLN A 340 3.09 -18.86 0.13
C GLN A 340 1.77 -18.16 0.50
N MET A 341 1.84 -16.91 0.98
CA MET A 341 0.63 -16.14 1.30
C MET A 341 -0.17 -15.77 0.04
N ALA A 342 0.52 -15.40 -1.04
CA ALA A 342 -0.09 -15.10 -2.34
C ALA A 342 -0.75 -16.33 -2.97
N ASP A 343 -0.04 -17.45 -3.00
CA ASP A 343 -0.47 -18.72 -3.57
C ASP A 343 -1.69 -19.29 -2.82
N ASN A 344 -1.64 -19.29 -1.49
CA ASN A 344 -2.78 -19.69 -0.66
C ASN A 344 -4.00 -18.80 -0.92
N LYS A 345 -3.82 -17.49 -1.08
CA LYS A 345 -4.93 -16.57 -1.35
C LYS A 345 -5.53 -16.80 -2.74
N TYR A 346 -4.70 -17.05 -3.74
CA TYR A 346 -5.13 -17.41 -5.09
C TYR A 346 -5.89 -18.75 -5.10
N HIS A 347 -5.35 -19.79 -4.48
CA HIS A 347 -5.99 -21.11 -4.42
C HIS A 347 -7.30 -21.08 -3.64
N ASN A 348 -7.38 -20.36 -2.51
CA ASN A 348 -8.65 -20.19 -1.79
C ASN A 348 -9.72 -19.52 -2.67
N LYS A 349 -9.35 -18.57 -3.53
CA LYS A 349 -10.27 -17.99 -4.52
C LYS A 349 -10.69 -19.04 -5.55
N GLN A 350 -9.76 -19.81 -6.10
CA GLN A 350 -10.08 -20.88 -7.07
C GLN A 350 -10.97 -21.98 -6.47
N ASP A 351 -10.71 -22.37 -5.23
CA ASP A 351 -11.49 -23.36 -4.48
C ASP A 351 -12.90 -22.85 -4.16
N PHE A 352 -13.01 -21.57 -3.81
CA PHE A 352 -14.30 -20.90 -3.64
C PHE A 352 -15.09 -20.86 -4.96
N LEU A 353 -14.42 -20.54 -6.07
CA LEU A 353 -15.05 -20.50 -7.40
C LEU A 353 -15.46 -21.90 -7.89
N SER A 354 -14.69 -22.95 -7.57
CA SER A 354 -14.98 -24.33 -8.00
C SER A 354 -16.03 -25.06 -7.15
N ASN A 355 -16.19 -24.71 -5.87
CA ASN A 355 -17.16 -25.32 -4.96
C ASN A 355 -18.44 -24.48 -4.76
N LYS A 356 -18.64 -23.45 -5.58
CA LYS A 356 -19.80 -22.56 -5.48
C LYS A 356 -21.08 -23.34 -5.83
N PRO A 357 -22.12 -23.37 -4.97
CA PRO A 357 -23.40 -23.95 -5.34
C PRO A 357 -24.03 -23.11 -6.48
N ASP A 358 -24.68 -23.81 -7.41
CA ASP A 358 -25.29 -23.35 -8.68
C ASP A 358 -26.39 -22.26 -8.55
N HIS A 359 -26.49 -21.62 -7.38
CA HIS A 359 -27.51 -20.63 -7.01
C HIS A 359 -26.95 -19.30 -6.50
N MET A 360 -25.62 -19.14 -6.44
CA MET A 360 -25.01 -17.80 -6.36
C MET A 360 -24.42 -17.48 -7.72
N HIS A 361 -24.99 -16.48 -8.39
CA HIS A 361 -24.54 -16.03 -9.70
C HIS A 361 -23.00 -15.90 -9.76
N GLU A 362 -22.42 -16.33 -10.88
CA GLU A 362 -21.00 -16.08 -11.15
C GLU A 362 -20.74 -14.56 -11.02
N GLN A 363 -19.55 -14.17 -10.58
CA GLN A 363 -19.22 -12.75 -10.43
C GLN A 363 -18.18 -12.38 -11.49
N ILE A 364 -18.38 -11.25 -12.14
CA ILE A 364 -17.41 -10.67 -13.05
C ILE A 364 -16.84 -9.45 -12.37
N ASP A 365 -15.60 -9.59 -11.91
CA ASP A 365 -14.86 -8.48 -11.33
C ASP A 365 -14.41 -7.55 -12.45
N LEU A 366 -14.93 -6.32 -12.41
CA LEU A 366 -14.59 -5.26 -13.34
C LEU A 366 -13.37 -4.46 -12.90
N ALA A 367 -12.80 -4.78 -11.73
CA ALA A 367 -11.51 -4.25 -11.30
C ALA A 367 -10.46 -4.46 -12.41
N GLY A 368 -9.73 -3.39 -12.78
CA GLY A 368 -8.72 -3.41 -13.84
C GLY A 368 -9.10 -2.63 -15.10
N ASN A 369 -10.37 -2.26 -15.26
CA ASN A 369 -10.79 -1.31 -16.29
C ASN A 369 -10.58 0.14 -15.79
N PRO A 370 -10.26 1.10 -16.67
CA PRO A 370 -10.14 2.51 -16.29
C PRO A 370 -11.37 2.99 -15.51
N ILE A 371 -11.17 3.75 -14.43
CA ILE A 371 -12.27 4.23 -13.57
C ILE A 371 -13.37 4.96 -14.38
N GLN A 372 -12.98 5.63 -15.45
CA GLN A 372 -13.88 6.37 -16.35
C GLN A 372 -14.75 5.47 -17.22
N GLU A 373 -14.43 4.18 -17.34
CA GLU A 373 -15.13 3.17 -18.14
C GLU A 373 -15.95 2.21 -17.26
N LEU A 374 -15.79 2.27 -15.93
CA LEU A 374 -16.53 1.40 -15.01
C LEU A 374 -18.01 1.76 -14.99
N PRO A 375 -18.91 0.76 -15.02
CA PRO A 375 -20.33 1.00 -14.90
C PRO A 375 -20.70 1.40 -13.47
N SER A 376 -21.75 2.20 -13.33
CA SER A 376 -22.37 2.49 -12.03
C SER A 376 -23.87 2.59 -12.17
N ILE A 377 -24.58 2.37 -11.06
CA ILE A 377 -26.02 2.50 -10.96
C ILE A 377 -26.40 3.35 -9.74
N SER A 378 -27.46 4.13 -9.87
CA SER A 378 -28.16 4.77 -8.77
C SER A 378 -29.67 4.66 -8.99
N MET A 379 -30.44 4.71 -7.92
CA MET A 379 -31.88 4.51 -7.95
C MET A 379 -32.62 5.68 -7.28
N GLU A 380 -33.62 6.21 -7.99
CA GLU A 380 -34.62 7.12 -7.46
C GLU A 380 -35.96 6.40 -7.30
N ILE A 381 -36.68 6.69 -6.22
CA ILE A 381 -37.97 6.06 -5.91
C ILE A 381 -39.04 7.14 -5.76
N ALA A 382 -40.09 7.05 -6.58
CA ALA A 382 -41.25 7.92 -6.52
C ALA A 382 -42.51 7.09 -6.23
N LYS A 383 -43.39 7.59 -5.35
CA LYS A 383 -44.69 6.95 -5.10
C LYS A 383 -45.60 7.14 -6.31
N ASP A 384 -46.24 6.06 -6.77
CA ASP A 384 -47.18 6.14 -7.88
C ASP A 384 -48.57 6.60 -7.39
N PRO A 385 -49.23 7.56 -8.07
CA PRO A 385 -50.56 8.06 -7.68
C PRO A 385 -51.65 6.99 -7.64
N MET A 386 -51.55 5.92 -8.45
CA MET A 386 -52.50 4.81 -8.51
C MET A 386 -52.14 3.64 -7.57
N GLY A 387 -51.03 3.77 -6.83
CA GLY A 387 -50.53 2.78 -5.87
C GLY A 387 -49.19 2.18 -6.28
N GLY A 388 -48.38 1.75 -5.30
CA GLY A 388 -47.01 1.26 -5.57
C GLY A 388 -45.98 2.37 -5.74
N TYR A 389 -44.88 2.05 -6.41
CA TYR A 389 -43.70 2.89 -6.58
C TYR A 389 -43.11 2.76 -7.99
N ASN A 390 -42.69 3.88 -8.56
CA ASN A 390 -41.86 3.92 -9.77
C ASN A 390 -40.39 4.02 -9.35
N LEU A 391 -39.59 3.04 -9.75
CA LEU A 391 -38.15 3.02 -9.59
C LEU A 391 -37.51 3.52 -10.89
N HIS A 392 -36.65 4.52 -10.79
CA HIS A 392 -35.85 5.04 -11.90
C HIS A 392 -34.38 4.73 -11.66
N PHE A 393 -33.79 3.93 -12.53
CA PHE A 393 -32.39 3.52 -12.48
C PHE A 393 -31.56 4.41 -13.40
N ILE A 394 -30.67 5.18 -12.80
CA ILE A 394 -29.73 6.05 -13.51
C ILE A 394 -28.41 5.31 -13.57
N VAL A 395 -27.97 4.99 -14.79
CA VAL A 395 -26.73 4.25 -15.03
C VAL A 395 -25.70 5.09 -15.78
N HIS A 396 -24.42 4.86 -15.49
CA HIS A 396 -23.30 5.41 -16.26
C HIS A 396 -22.42 4.28 -16.79
N ASN A 397 -21.88 4.44 -18.00
CA ASN A 397 -21.05 3.43 -18.70
C ASN A 397 -21.67 2.01 -18.73
N PHE A 398 -23.00 1.94 -18.71
CA PHE A 398 -23.75 0.71 -18.74
C PHE A 398 -24.92 0.85 -19.69
N LYS A 399 -25.22 -0.21 -20.43
CA LYS A 399 -26.37 -0.26 -21.35
C LYS A 399 -27.22 -1.48 -21.05
N PHE A 400 -28.52 -1.26 -20.84
CA PHE A 400 -29.48 -2.35 -20.79
C PHE A 400 -29.62 -3.01 -22.17
N THR A 401 -29.46 -4.33 -22.24
CA THR A 401 -29.53 -5.10 -23.49
C THR A 401 -30.41 -6.35 -23.33
N PRO A 402 -31.74 -6.21 -23.12
CA PRO A 402 -32.65 -7.34 -23.01
C PRO A 402 -32.56 -8.33 -24.19
N GLU A 403 -32.28 -7.82 -25.38
CA GLU A 403 -32.13 -8.61 -26.60
C GLU A 403 -30.94 -9.59 -26.56
N ASN A 404 -29.99 -9.37 -25.65
CA ASN A 404 -28.77 -10.17 -25.52
C ASN A 404 -28.76 -11.08 -24.29
N VAL A 405 -29.85 -11.19 -23.54
CA VAL A 405 -29.93 -12.03 -22.34
C VAL A 405 -29.64 -13.50 -22.70
N ASN A 406 -28.85 -14.18 -21.86
CA ASN A 406 -28.28 -15.51 -22.06
C ASN A 406 -27.25 -15.62 -23.22
N ASN A 407 -26.75 -14.51 -23.74
CA ASN A 407 -25.60 -14.48 -24.66
C ASN A 407 -24.32 -14.06 -23.93
N GLY A 408 -23.18 -14.15 -24.63
CA GLY A 408 -21.86 -13.85 -24.06
C GLY A 408 -21.74 -12.48 -23.40
N THR A 409 -20.93 -12.42 -22.35
CA THR A 409 -20.83 -11.25 -21.49
C THR A 409 -19.92 -10.15 -22.05
N LYS A 410 -20.38 -8.91 -21.93
CA LYS A 410 -19.58 -7.68 -22.07
C LYS A 410 -19.71 -6.87 -20.79
N TYR A 411 -18.65 -6.19 -20.38
CA TYR A 411 -18.56 -5.54 -19.07
C TYR A 411 -19.45 -4.30 -18.89
N ASN A 412 -19.96 -3.73 -19.98
CA ASN A 412 -20.78 -2.52 -20.01
C ASN A 412 -22.20 -2.75 -20.54
N GLU A 413 -22.62 -4.01 -20.71
CA GLU A 413 -23.94 -4.38 -21.22
C GLU A 413 -24.56 -5.47 -20.33
N GLY A 414 -25.88 -5.39 -20.10
CA GLY A 414 -26.56 -6.41 -19.30
C GLY A 414 -27.96 -6.04 -18.85
N HIS A 415 -28.29 -6.41 -17.61
CA HIS A 415 -29.55 -6.12 -16.94
C HIS A 415 -29.32 -5.87 -15.45
N ALA A 416 -30.35 -5.47 -14.70
CA ALA A 416 -30.24 -5.33 -13.25
C ALA A 416 -31.05 -6.40 -12.52
N HIS A 417 -30.64 -6.78 -11.31
CA HIS A 417 -31.50 -7.55 -10.40
C HIS A 417 -32.03 -6.64 -9.31
N LEU A 418 -33.34 -6.73 -9.06
CA LEU A 418 -34.02 -6.01 -8.00
C LEU A 418 -34.20 -6.93 -6.81
N HIS A 419 -33.85 -6.43 -5.62
CA HIS A 419 -33.98 -7.12 -4.35
C HIS A 419 -34.82 -6.30 -3.36
N ILE A 420 -35.59 -6.98 -2.53
CA ILE A 420 -36.34 -6.40 -1.42
C ILE A 420 -35.94 -7.14 -0.15
N ASN A 421 -35.39 -6.43 0.83
CA ASN A 421 -34.88 -6.99 2.09
C ASN A 421 -33.87 -8.14 1.85
N GLY A 422 -33.04 -8.02 0.81
CA GLY A 422 -32.06 -9.04 0.41
C GLY A 422 -32.61 -10.19 -0.42
N GLU A 423 -33.93 -10.34 -0.59
CA GLU A 423 -34.50 -11.34 -1.50
C GLU A 423 -34.65 -10.78 -2.92
N LYS A 424 -34.17 -11.53 -3.92
CA LYS A 424 -34.32 -11.17 -5.32
C LYS A 424 -35.78 -11.31 -5.77
N VAL A 425 -36.37 -10.20 -6.18
CA VAL A 425 -37.79 -10.15 -6.61
C VAL A 425 -37.95 -10.09 -8.12
N GLY A 426 -36.92 -9.72 -8.87
CA GLY A 426 -37.03 -9.64 -10.32
C GLY A 426 -35.76 -9.25 -11.06
N ARG A 427 -35.87 -9.31 -12.39
CA ARG A 427 -34.88 -8.79 -13.34
C ARG A 427 -35.46 -7.51 -13.96
N VAL A 428 -34.60 -6.52 -14.16
CA VAL A 428 -34.94 -5.23 -14.74
C VAL A 428 -34.15 -5.04 -16.03
N TYR A 429 -34.85 -4.77 -17.12
CA TYR A 429 -34.28 -4.67 -18.47
C TYR A 429 -34.28 -3.24 -19.04
N GLY A 430 -34.48 -2.23 -18.21
CA GLY A 430 -34.53 -0.84 -18.62
C GLY A 430 -34.44 0.09 -17.42
N GLU A 431 -34.50 1.39 -17.70
CA GLU A 431 -34.31 2.43 -16.68
C GLU A 431 -35.50 2.57 -15.73
N TRP A 432 -36.68 2.05 -16.07
CA TRP A 432 -37.89 2.20 -15.28
C TRP A 432 -38.46 0.85 -14.87
N TYR A 433 -38.87 0.73 -13.60
CA TYR A 433 -39.56 -0.44 -13.06
C TYR A 433 -40.70 -0.03 -12.13
N TYR A 434 -41.88 -0.60 -12.36
CA TYR A 434 -43.03 -0.42 -11.48
C TYR A 434 -43.03 -1.50 -10.40
N LEU A 435 -42.87 -1.08 -9.16
CA LEU A 435 -42.97 -1.91 -7.98
C LEU A 435 -44.38 -1.79 -7.40
N GLY A 436 -45.08 -2.91 -7.31
CA GLY A 436 -46.44 -2.96 -6.75
C GLY A 436 -46.52 -2.45 -5.31
N ALA A 437 -47.74 -2.16 -4.86
CA ALA A 437 -47.98 -1.74 -3.47
C ALA A 437 -47.46 -2.80 -2.49
N LEU A 438 -46.68 -2.35 -1.51
CA LEU A 438 -46.15 -3.18 -0.45
C LEU A 438 -47.05 -3.05 0.79
N PRO A 439 -47.13 -4.10 1.63
CA PRO A 439 -47.75 -3.98 2.94
C PRO A 439 -47.09 -2.90 3.80
N PRO A 440 -47.77 -2.42 4.85
CA PRO A 440 -47.19 -1.52 5.85
C PRO A 440 -45.94 -2.14 6.49
N GLY A 441 -44.85 -1.38 6.51
CA GLY A 441 -43.53 -1.89 6.90
C GLY A 441 -42.38 -1.02 6.42
N THR A 442 -41.16 -1.41 6.77
CA THR A 442 -39.93 -0.80 6.25
C THR A 442 -39.26 -1.80 5.34
N TYR A 443 -38.90 -1.37 4.13
CA TYR A 443 -38.28 -2.22 3.12
C TYR A 443 -36.99 -1.58 2.63
N GLU A 444 -35.94 -2.39 2.52
CA GLU A 444 -34.72 -2.05 1.80
C GLU A 444 -34.87 -2.54 0.36
N ILE A 445 -34.76 -1.61 -0.58
CA ILE A 445 -34.79 -1.88 -2.02
C ILE A 445 -33.36 -1.76 -2.51
N THR A 446 -32.82 -2.85 -3.06
CA THR A 446 -31.45 -2.91 -3.57
C THR A 446 -31.48 -3.28 -5.05
N VAL A 447 -30.68 -2.59 -5.85
CA VAL A 447 -30.49 -2.91 -7.27
C VAL A 447 -29.03 -3.20 -7.54
N THR A 448 -28.73 -4.28 -8.26
CA THR A 448 -27.37 -4.69 -8.67
C THR A 448 -27.27 -4.68 -10.19
N LEU A 449 -26.10 -4.31 -10.74
CA LEU A 449 -25.82 -4.51 -12.16
C LEU A 449 -25.33 -5.93 -12.44
N ASN A 450 -25.84 -6.53 -13.51
CA ASN A 450 -25.60 -7.90 -13.88
C ASN A 450 -25.33 -8.04 -15.37
N SER A 451 -24.51 -9.01 -15.74
CA SER A 451 -24.23 -9.34 -17.14
C SER A 451 -25.45 -9.94 -17.85
N ASN A 452 -25.35 -10.08 -19.17
CA ASN A 452 -26.34 -10.81 -19.95
C ASN A 452 -26.45 -12.30 -19.59
N ASN A 453 -25.39 -12.92 -19.07
CA ASN A 453 -25.40 -14.31 -18.61
C ASN A 453 -25.64 -14.43 -17.09
N HIS A 454 -26.24 -13.39 -16.50
CA HIS A 454 -26.68 -13.31 -15.09
C HIS A 454 -25.58 -13.20 -14.04
N GLU A 455 -24.33 -12.97 -14.43
CA GLU A 455 -23.24 -12.76 -13.48
C GLU A 455 -23.36 -11.40 -12.77
N ASP A 456 -23.00 -11.30 -11.50
CA ASP A 456 -22.93 -10.00 -10.80
C ASP A 456 -21.71 -9.22 -11.26
N PHE A 457 -21.89 -7.97 -11.67
CA PHE A 457 -20.75 -7.08 -11.83
C PHE A 457 -20.29 -6.59 -10.47
N VAL A 458 -19.01 -6.84 -10.16
CA VAL A 458 -18.39 -6.44 -8.89
C VAL A 458 -17.15 -5.59 -9.16
N ILE A 459 -16.76 -4.76 -8.20
CA ILE A 459 -15.48 -4.07 -8.16
C ILE A 459 -14.78 -4.51 -6.87
N ARG A 460 -13.68 -5.27 -7.00
CA ARG A 460 -12.91 -5.79 -5.85
C ARG A 460 -13.78 -6.63 -4.89
N GLY A 461 -14.72 -7.38 -5.45
CA GLY A 461 -15.66 -8.23 -4.72
C GLY A 461 -16.88 -7.52 -4.12
N TYR A 462 -17.02 -6.20 -4.31
CA TYR A 462 -18.22 -5.45 -3.94
C TYR A 462 -19.15 -5.31 -5.16
N PRO A 463 -20.42 -5.72 -5.08
CA PRO A 463 -21.38 -5.52 -6.16
C PRO A 463 -21.51 -4.04 -6.57
N ILE A 464 -21.72 -3.81 -7.85
CA ILE A 464 -22.10 -2.49 -8.35
C ILE A 464 -23.61 -2.33 -8.10
N GLU A 465 -23.93 -1.66 -7.00
CA GLU A 465 -25.29 -1.58 -6.46
C GLU A 465 -25.67 -0.20 -5.91
N ASP A 466 -26.97 0.02 -5.75
CA ASP A 466 -27.54 1.11 -4.91
C ASP A 466 -28.68 0.55 -4.05
N SER A 467 -28.83 1.09 -2.85
CA SER A 467 -29.81 0.66 -1.85
C SER A 467 -30.57 1.85 -1.26
N LYS A 468 -31.90 1.75 -1.21
CA LYS A 468 -32.80 2.78 -0.63
C LYS A 468 -33.80 2.15 0.32
N THR A 469 -34.10 2.83 1.41
CA THR A 469 -35.16 2.42 2.35
C THR A 469 -36.46 3.13 2.03
N ILE A 470 -37.55 2.38 1.93
CA ILE A 470 -38.91 2.90 1.85
C ILE A 470 -39.70 2.52 3.11
N VAL A 471 -40.52 3.46 3.59
CA VAL A 471 -41.41 3.26 4.74
C VAL A 471 -42.85 3.36 4.25
N VAL A 472 -43.59 2.25 4.37
CA VAL A 472 -45.01 2.17 4.07
C VAL A 472 -45.77 2.30 5.38
N GLN A 473 -46.50 3.39 5.55
CA GLN A 473 -47.35 3.60 6.73
C GLN A 473 -48.69 2.91 6.55
N ASN A 474 -49.29 2.47 7.67
CA ASN A 474 -50.73 2.15 7.69
C ASN A 474 -51.48 3.41 7.28
N MET A 475 -52.32 3.32 6.24
CA MET A 475 -53.33 4.34 5.96
C MET A 475 -54.49 4.21 6.93
#